data_AF-A0AAQ4ECL7-F1
#
_entry.id   AF-A0AAQ4ECL7-F1
#
_cell.length_a   1.000
_cell.length_b   1.000
_cell.length_c   1.000
_cell.angle_alpha   90.00
_cell.angle_beta   90.00
_cell.angle_gamma   90.00
#
_symmetry.space_group_name_H-M   'P 1'
#
loop_
_entity.id
_entity.type
_entity.pdbx_description
1 polymer ?
#
loop_
_entity_poly.entity_id
_entity_poly.type
_entity_poly.pdbx_seq_one_letter_code
_entity_poly.pdbx_strand_id
1 'polypeptide(L)'
;MATRRFTVMTQVVQARGEVWPRPLNRSTGPGLILLDPGTFAFVFVGPPGGCDVADRALKRYRDRLLFGGCGGGGRRRPLGGAGAAVGSISSLLVHLRGPCEHTPQHGMDEAYTLQLTAASQPSLSANSVWGLLRGLETFSQVVYPYDGRQVAFLTLF
;
A
#
# COMPACT_ATOMS: atom_id res chain seq x y z
N MET A 1 18.42 29.73 -41.19
CA MET A 1 18.68 29.02 -39.91
C MET A 1 17.34 28.82 -39.21
N ALA A 2 16.78 27.60 -39.24
CA ALA A 2 15.48 27.31 -38.63
C ALA A 2 15.71 26.73 -37.23
N THR A 3 15.41 27.51 -36.20
CA THR A 3 15.50 27.08 -34.80
C THR A 3 14.35 26.11 -34.52
N ARG A 4 14.65 24.81 -34.48
CA ARG A 4 13.70 23.80 -34.01
C ARG A 4 13.44 24.04 -32.53
N ARG A 5 12.25 24.53 -32.19
CA ARG A 5 11.74 24.51 -30.81
C ARG A 5 11.56 23.05 -30.41
N PHE A 6 12.35 22.60 -29.44
CA PHE A 6 12.10 21.35 -28.74
C PHE A 6 10.85 21.56 -27.88
N THR A 7 9.74 20.96 -28.29
CA THR A 7 8.57 20.78 -27.42
C THR A 7 8.99 19.78 -26.35
N VAL A 8 9.15 20.26 -25.11
CA VAL A 8 9.35 19.41 -23.94
C VAL A 8 8.18 18.42 -23.90
N MET A 9 8.49 17.12 -23.96
CA MET A 9 7.47 16.07 -23.83
C MET A 9 6.71 16.30 -22.53
N THR A 10 5.39 16.22 -22.63
CA THR A 10 4.42 16.32 -21.52
C THR A 10 4.93 15.63 -20.27
N GLN A 11 5.01 16.38 -19.18
CA GLN A 11 5.34 15.86 -17.86
C GLN A 11 4.45 14.65 -17.54
N VAL A 12 5.05 13.50 -17.23
CA VAL A 12 4.32 12.30 -16.81
C VAL A 12 3.62 12.64 -15.49
N VAL A 13 2.29 12.72 -15.51
CA VAL A 13 1.49 12.86 -14.30
C VAL A 13 1.42 11.49 -13.65
N GLN A 14 1.98 11.35 -12.44
CA GLN A 14 1.86 10.11 -11.69
C GLN A 14 0.39 9.78 -11.46
N ALA A 15 0.02 8.56 -11.81
CA ALA A 15 -1.29 8.04 -11.49
C ALA A 15 -1.40 7.84 -9.96
N ARG A 16 -2.52 8.25 -9.38
CA ARG A 16 -2.73 8.27 -7.93
C ARG A 16 -3.31 6.94 -7.46
N GLY A 17 -2.53 6.16 -6.73
CA GLY A 17 -2.98 4.87 -6.19
C GLY A 17 -3.23 3.80 -7.27
N GLU A 18 -2.66 3.96 -8.46
CA GLU A 18 -2.73 2.95 -9.51
C GLU A 18 -1.64 1.90 -9.31
N VAL A 19 -2.06 0.63 -9.36
CA VAL A 19 -1.21 -0.52 -9.05
C VAL A 19 -0.62 -1.12 -10.33
N TRP A 20 0.68 -1.38 -10.28
CA TRP A 20 1.40 -2.12 -11.30
C TRP A 20 2.29 -3.23 -10.69
N PRO A 21 2.18 -4.49 -11.16
CA PRO A 21 1.29 -4.98 -12.21
C PRO A 21 -0.20 -4.88 -11.85
N ARG A 22 -1.07 -4.83 -12.86
CA ARG A 22 -2.52 -4.76 -12.64
C ARG A 22 -2.99 -6.03 -11.90
N PRO A 23 -3.64 -5.91 -10.73
CA PRO A 23 -4.20 -7.05 -10.01
C PRO A 23 -5.29 -7.76 -10.81
N LEU A 24 -5.46 -9.05 -10.55
CA LEU A 24 -6.45 -9.88 -11.24
C LEU A 24 -7.86 -9.31 -11.08
N ASN A 25 -8.24 -8.98 -9.84
CA ASN A 25 -9.47 -8.32 -9.50
C ASN A 25 -9.16 -7.01 -8.78
N ARG A 26 -9.94 -5.96 -9.08
CA ARG A 26 -9.87 -4.67 -8.38
C ARG A 26 -11.25 -4.04 -8.38
N SER A 27 -11.71 -3.64 -7.20
CA SER A 27 -12.91 -2.82 -7.02
C SER A 27 -12.56 -1.62 -6.15
N THR A 28 -12.72 -0.41 -6.68
CA THR A 28 -12.36 0.84 -6.00
C THR A 28 -13.62 1.68 -5.75
N GLY A 29 -13.83 2.06 -4.49
CA GLY A 29 -14.91 2.95 -4.08
C GLY A 29 -14.48 4.43 -4.04
N PRO A 30 -15.43 5.37 -3.93
CA PRO A 30 -15.16 6.81 -3.96
C PRO A 30 -14.51 7.35 -2.66
N GLY A 31 -14.52 6.57 -1.59
CA GLY A 31 -14.01 6.99 -0.28
C GLY A 31 -12.49 6.94 -0.18
N LEU A 32 -11.92 7.86 0.60
CA LEU A 32 -10.51 7.87 0.96
C LEU A 32 -10.32 7.51 2.43
N ILE A 33 -9.25 6.77 2.72
CA ILE A 33 -8.76 6.51 4.06
C ILE A 33 -7.43 7.21 4.28
N LEU A 34 -7.28 7.77 5.48
CA LEU A 34 -6.04 8.43 5.92
C LEU A 34 -5.16 7.44 6.67
N LEU A 35 -3.88 7.44 6.36
CA LEU A 35 -2.85 6.69 7.10
C LEU A 35 -2.01 7.71 7.87
N ASP A 36 -2.03 7.61 9.19
CA ASP A 36 -1.19 8.45 10.04
C ASP A 36 0.17 7.77 10.27
N PRO A 37 1.29 8.37 9.81
CA PRO A 37 2.62 7.80 10.01
C PRO A 37 2.96 7.51 11.49
N GLY A 38 2.48 8.35 12.40
CA GLY A 38 2.78 8.27 13.83
C GLY A 38 2.10 7.12 14.55
N THR A 39 0.92 6.69 14.06
CA THR A 39 0.09 5.68 14.73
C THR A 39 -0.13 4.41 13.92
N PHE A 40 0.10 4.44 12.60
CA PHE A 40 -0.09 3.27 11.74
C PHE A 40 0.80 2.11 12.20
N ALA A 41 0.31 0.87 12.17
CA ALA A 41 1.11 -0.32 12.44
C ALA A 41 0.62 -1.53 11.62
N PHE A 42 1.54 -2.42 11.25
CA PHE A 42 1.14 -3.73 10.77
C PHE A 42 0.90 -4.65 11.96
N VAL A 43 -0.27 -5.29 12.00
CA VAL A 43 -0.60 -6.30 13.02
C VAL A 43 -0.46 -7.66 12.36
N PHE A 44 0.63 -8.36 12.64
CA PHE A 44 0.93 -9.65 12.03
C PHE A 44 0.27 -10.81 12.78
N VAL A 45 -0.42 -11.67 12.04
CA VAL A 45 -0.96 -12.95 12.50
C VAL A 45 -0.43 -14.03 11.56
N GLY A 46 0.29 -14.99 12.10
CA GLY A 46 0.98 -16.00 11.31
C GLY A 46 1.17 -17.31 12.06
N PRO A 47 1.96 -18.24 11.49
CA PRO A 47 2.20 -19.54 12.09
C PRO A 47 2.91 -19.44 13.45
N PRO A 48 2.80 -20.47 14.31
CA PRO A 48 3.56 -20.53 15.55
C PRO A 48 5.07 -20.49 15.24
N GLY A 49 5.80 -19.62 15.95
CA GLY A 49 7.22 -19.35 15.68
C GLY A 49 7.48 -18.12 14.79
N GLY A 50 6.43 -17.51 14.23
CA GLY A 50 6.54 -16.28 13.43
C GLY A 50 7.06 -16.52 12.01
N CYS A 51 7.45 -15.45 11.32
CA CYS A 51 8.02 -15.55 9.98
C CYS A 51 8.99 -14.40 9.69
N ASP A 52 10.28 -14.70 9.69
CA ASP A 52 11.36 -13.71 9.56
C ASP A 52 11.31 -12.95 8.23
N VAL A 53 10.86 -13.60 7.16
CA VAL A 53 10.67 -12.98 5.84
C VAL A 53 9.56 -11.94 5.91
N ALA A 54 8.42 -12.28 6.53
CA ALA A 54 7.31 -11.36 6.72
C ALA A 54 7.71 -10.20 7.64
N ASP A 55 8.35 -10.47 8.77
CA ASP A 55 8.77 -9.45 9.73
C ASP A 55 9.71 -8.41 9.11
N ARG A 56 10.72 -8.87 8.35
CA ARG A 56 11.64 -7.99 7.62
C ARG A 56 10.92 -7.18 6.56
N ALA A 57 9.97 -7.77 5.85
CA ALA A 57 9.18 -7.08 4.85
C ALA A 57 8.30 -5.99 5.48
N LEU A 58 7.53 -6.31 6.52
CA LEU A 58 6.65 -5.36 7.22
C LEU A 58 7.42 -4.15 7.75
N LYS A 59 8.59 -4.39 8.35
CA LYS A 59 9.50 -3.32 8.78
C LYS A 59 9.94 -2.44 7.60
N ARG A 60 10.40 -3.05 6.51
CA ARG A 60 10.84 -2.32 5.30
C ARG A 60 9.71 -1.48 4.70
N TYR A 61 8.54 -2.06 4.51
CA TYR A 61 7.38 -1.38 3.93
C TYR A 61 6.96 -0.18 4.78
N ARG A 62 6.90 -0.35 6.10
CA ARG A 62 6.59 0.74 7.03
C ARG A 62 7.63 1.85 6.96
N ASP A 63 8.88 1.53 7.26
CA ASP A 63 9.91 2.53 7.56
C ASP A 63 10.42 3.24 6.31
N ARG A 64 10.44 2.55 5.16
CA ARG A 64 11.06 3.05 3.93
C ARG A 64 10.07 3.41 2.84
N LEU A 65 9.07 2.57 2.61
CA LEU A 65 8.20 2.70 1.43
C LEU A 65 6.97 3.56 1.71
N LEU A 66 6.29 3.36 2.84
CA LEU A 66 5.10 4.14 3.19
C LEU A 66 5.43 5.49 3.82
N PHE A 67 6.43 5.51 4.72
CA PHE A 67 6.68 6.68 5.56
C PHE A 67 8.12 7.21 5.52
N GLY A 68 8.96 6.71 4.60
CA GLY A 68 10.37 7.10 4.49
C GLY A 68 10.63 8.59 4.22
N GLY A 69 9.61 9.35 3.80
CA GLY A 69 9.65 10.80 3.60
C GLY A 69 8.73 11.62 4.52
N CYS A 70 8.04 10.99 5.47
CA CYS A 70 7.01 11.65 6.30
C CYS A 70 7.56 12.42 7.52
N GLY A 71 8.89 12.57 7.63
CA GLY A 71 9.55 13.22 8.78
C GLY A 71 9.65 14.75 8.72
N GLY A 72 9.18 15.41 7.65
CA GLY A 72 9.24 16.86 7.51
C GLY A 72 7.91 17.52 7.92
N GLY A 73 7.96 18.44 8.89
CA GLY A 73 6.84 19.29 9.34
C GLY A 73 6.32 20.27 8.28
N GLY A 74 5.93 19.76 7.11
CA GLY A 74 5.31 20.54 6.04
C GLY A 74 3.91 21.01 6.44
N ARG A 75 3.56 22.23 6.01
CA ARG A 75 2.23 22.81 6.19
C ARG A 75 1.17 21.88 5.60
N ARG A 76 0.36 21.27 6.47
CA ARG A 76 -0.79 20.43 6.11
C ARG A 76 -1.87 21.32 5.48
N ARG A 77 -2.14 21.17 4.19
CA ARG A 77 -3.32 21.82 3.56
C ARG A 77 -4.58 21.03 3.94
N PRO A 78 -5.75 21.69 4.05
CA PRO A 78 -7.03 20.99 4.07
C PRO A 78 -7.12 20.11 2.81
N LEU A 79 -7.60 18.86 2.93
CA LEU A 79 -7.79 17.98 1.77
C LEU A 79 -8.77 18.65 0.80
N GLY A 80 -8.23 19.30 -0.22
CA GLY A 80 -9.00 20.10 -1.17
C GLY A 80 -9.12 19.38 -2.50
N GLY A 81 -10.19 18.59 -2.69
CA GLY A 81 -10.59 18.07 -3.99
C GLY A 81 -10.30 16.58 -4.27
N ALA A 82 -9.61 15.86 -3.39
CA ALA A 82 -9.68 14.40 -3.32
C ALA A 82 -10.76 14.05 -2.29
N GLY A 83 -11.67 13.13 -2.61
CA GLY A 83 -12.94 12.91 -1.92
C GLY A 83 -12.91 12.95 -0.38
N ALA A 84 -14.07 13.22 0.23
CA ALA A 84 -14.18 13.32 1.68
C ALA A 84 -13.52 12.09 2.36
N ALA A 85 -12.52 12.34 3.20
CA ALA A 85 -11.88 11.28 3.97
C ALA A 85 -12.94 10.63 4.86
N VAL A 86 -13.20 9.34 4.63
CA VAL A 86 -14.26 8.59 5.30
C VAL A 86 -13.78 8.10 6.67
N GLY A 87 -12.47 8.02 6.88
CA GLY A 87 -11.86 7.68 8.17
C GLY A 87 -10.34 7.66 8.14
N SER A 88 -9.74 7.31 9.28
CA SER A 88 -8.30 7.07 9.42
C SER A 88 -8.06 5.63 9.87
N ILE A 89 -7.06 4.98 9.29
CA ILE A 89 -6.64 3.64 9.69
C ILE A 89 -5.35 3.73 10.50
N SER A 90 -5.35 3.12 11.68
CA SER A 90 -4.17 3.00 12.54
C SER A 90 -3.48 1.65 12.39
N SER A 91 -4.08 0.69 11.69
CA SER A 91 -3.45 -0.60 11.47
C SER A 91 -3.95 -1.31 10.22
N LEU A 92 -3.09 -2.17 9.69
CA LEU A 92 -3.43 -3.17 8.68
C LEU A 92 -3.19 -4.55 9.31
N LEU A 93 -4.23 -5.38 9.37
CA LEU A 93 -4.11 -6.76 9.79
C LEU A 93 -3.45 -7.57 8.67
N VAL A 94 -2.33 -8.21 8.96
CA VAL A 94 -1.56 -9.00 7.99
C VAL A 94 -1.63 -10.46 8.41
N HIS A 95 -2.34 -11.28 7.63
CA HIS A 95 -2.64 -12.66 7.96
C HIS A 95 -1.95 -13.63 6.98
N LEU A 96 -0.95 -14.35 7.48
CA LEU A 96 -0.31 -15.46 6.78
C LEU A 96 -0.95 -16.77 7.24
N ARG A 97 -1.66 -17.47 6.34
CA ARG A 97 -2.41 -18.68 6.69
C ARG A 97 -1.57 -19.96 6.67
N GLY A 98 -0.53 -20.00 5.85
CA GLY A 98 0.38 -21.15 5.71
C GLY A 98 1.61 -21.06 6.63
N PRO A 99 2.53 -22.04 6.52
CA PRO A 99 3.81 -22.00 7.20
C PRO A 99 4.70 -20.87 6.67
N CYS A 100 5.74 -20.53 7.42
CA CYS A 100 6.76 -19.62 6.91
C CYS A 100 7.70 -20.37 5.97
N GLU A 101 7.70 -19.99 4.69
CA GLU A 101 8.62 -20.50 3.68
C GLU A 101 9.84 -19.57 3.57
N HIS A 102 11.04 -20.14 3.42
CA HIS A 102 12.27 -19.34 3.34
C HIS A 102 12.88 -19.28 1.93
N THR A 103 12.52 -20.23 1.07
CA THR A 103 13.10 -20.35 -0.28
C THR A 103 11.98 -20.32 -1.33
N PRO A 104 12.04 -19.40 -2.30
CA PRO A 104 11.05 -19.37 -3.37
C PRO A 104 11.21 -20.59 -4.28
N GLN A 105 10.08 -21.08 -4.80
CA GLN A 105 10.04 -22.26 -5.65
C GLN A 105 9.07 -22.09 -6.81
N HIS A 106 9.26 -22.88 -7.86
CA HIS A 106 8.35 -22.85 -9.00
C HIS A 106 6.94 -23.29 -8.58
N GLY A 107 5.92 -22.54 -9.01
CA GLY A 107 4.53 -22.82 -8.67
C GLY A 107 4.14 -22.51 -7.21
N MET A 108 4.97 -21.74 -6.49
CA MET A 108 4.60 -21.24 -5.16
C MET A 108 3.34 -20.36 -5.21
N ASP A 109 2.53 -20.38 -4.15
CA ASP A 109 1.28 -19.63 -4.10
C ASP A 109 1.56 -18.12 -3.90
N GLU A 110 1.44 -17.33 -4.96
CA GLU A 110 1.61 -15.87 -4.91
C GLU A 110 0.28 -15.10 -4.76
N ALA A 111 -0.83 -15.80 -4.48
CA ALA A 111 -2.14 -15.18 -4.35
C ALA A 111 -2.30 -14.42 -3.02
N TYR A 112 -3.02 -13.31 -3.08
CA TYR A 112 -3.34 -12.49 -1.92
C TYR A 112 -4.75 -11.89 -2.05
N THR A 113 -5.28 -11.40 -0.93
CA THR A 113 -6.48 -10.57 -0.88
C THR A 113 -6.18 -9.36 -0.02
N LEU A 114 -6.38 -8.16 -0.57
CA LEU A 114 -6.16 -6.89 0.13
C LEU A 114 -7.48 -6.12 0.21
N GLN A 115 -7.91 -5.83 1.45
CA GLN A 115 -9.17 -5.15 1.72
C GLN A 115 -8.91 -3.85 2.49
N LEU A 116 -9.17 -2.73 1.82
CA LEU A 116 -9.14 -1.40 2.41
C LEU A 116 -10.59 -0.90 2.52
N THR A 117 -11.23 -1.16 3.66
CA THR A 117 -12.63 -0.80 3.91
C THR A 117 -12.71 0.17 5.09
N ALA A 118 -13.80 0.95 5.16
CA ALA A 118 -14.10 1.79 6.32
C ALA A 118 -14.97 1.08 7.37
N ALA A 119 -15.67 0.01 6.96
CA ALA A 119 -16.63 -0.71 7.81
C ALA A 119 -15.99 -1.77 8.71
N SER A 120 -14.79 -2.23 8.37
CA SER A 120 -14.07 -3.27 9.10
C SER A 120 -12.58 -2.92 9.19
N GLN A 121 -11.84 -3.66 10.00
CA GLN A 121 -10.39 -3.50 10.05
C GLN A 121 -9.80 -3.85 8.67
N PRO A 122 -8.97 -2.97 8.07
CA PRO A 122 -8.28 -3.27 6.83
C PRO A 122 -7.40 -4.51 6.99
N SER A 123 -7.35 -5.35 5.97
CA SER A 123 -6.60 -6.60 6.04
C SER A 123 -5.90 -6.98 4.74
N LEU A 124 -4.76 -7.64 4.89
CA LEU A 124 -4.02 -8.34 3.84
C LEU A 124 -3.92 -9.81 4.25
N SER A 125 -4.47 -10.71 3.45
CA SER A 125 -4.41 -12.16 3.70
C SER A 125 -3.73 -12.87 2.55
N ALA A 126 -2.87 -13.84 2.85
CA ALA A 126 -2.25 -14.72 1.85
C ALA A 126 -2.06 -16.13 2.42
N ASN A 127 -2.02 -17.13 1.55
CA ASN A 127 -1.75 -18.52 1.94
C ASN A 127 -0.25 -18.77 2.15
N SER A 128 0.61 -18.04 1.44
CA SER A 128 2.07 -18.12 1.59
C SER A 128 2.67 -16.74 1.84
N VAL A 129 3.93 -16.73 2.26
CA VAL A 129 4.70 -15.48 2.41
C VAL A 129 4.92 -14.79 1.06
N TRP A 130 4.94 -15.52 -0.04
CA TRP A 130 5.15 -14.97 -1.38
C TRP A 130 3.96 -14.10 -1.80
N GLY A 131 2.74 -14.61 -1.61
CA GLY A 131 1.53 -13.81 -1.79
C GLY A 131 1.48 -12.61 -0.84
N LEU A 132 1.93 -12.78 0.40
CA LEU A 132 2.03 -11.69 1.37
C LEU A 132 2.92 -10.55 0.84
N LEU A 133 4.09 -10.88 0.28
CA LEU A 133 5.00 -9.89 -0.31
C LEU A 133 4.36 -9.17 -1.52
N ARG A 134 3.60 -9.88 -2.36
CA ARG A 134 2.86 -9.27 -3.49
C ARG A 134 1.79 -8.29 -2.99
N GLY A 135 1.03 -8.68 -1.98
CA GLY A 135 0.01 -7.82 -1.40
C GLY A 135 0.59 -6.60 -0.68
N LEU A 136 1.74 -6.73 0.00
CA LEU A 136 2.44 -5.59 0.61
C LEU A 136 2.93 -4.60 -0.44
N GLU A 137 3.44 -5.10 -1.57
CA GLU A 137 3.82 -4.26 -2.70
C GLU A 137 2.62 -3.48 -3.24
N THR A 138 1.51 -4.18 -3.51
CA THR A 138 0.26 -3.56 -3.94
C THR A 138 -0.21 -2.50 -2.94
N PHE A 139 -0.21 -2.80 -1.65
CA PHE A 139 -0.58 -1.84 -0.61
C PHE A 139 0.29 -0.57 -0.67
N SER A 140 1.60 -0.72 -0.89
CA SER A 140 2.52 0.41 -0.98
C SER A 140 2.27 1.32 -2.19
N GLN A 141 1.76 0.78 -3.29
CA GLN A 141 1.45 1.54 -4.49
C GLN A 141 0.07 2.23 -4.41
N VAL A 142 -0.87 1.63 -3.69
CA VAL A 142 -2.20 2.21 -3.45
C VAL A 142 -2.12 3.40 -2.50
N VAL A 143 -1.18 3.37 -1.54
CA VAL A 143 -0.93 4.49 -0.65
C VAL A 143 -0.13 5.55 -1.39
N TYR A 144 -0.65 6.78 -1.45
CA TYR A 144 0.03 7.89 -2.10
C TYR A 144 -0.07 9.18 -1.27
N PRO A 145 0.91 10.09 -1.40
CA PRO A 145 0.88 11.36 -0.72
C PRO A 145 -0.17 12.29 -1.34
N TYR A 146 -1.00 12.89 -0.49
CA TYR A 146 -1.96 13.91 -0.88
C TYR A 146 -2.02 15.01 0.19
N ASP A 147 -1.72 16.25 -0.18
CA ASP A 147 -1.69 17.42 0.72
C ASP A 147 -0.87 17.21 2.01
N GLY A 148 0.26 16.49 1.90
CA GLY A 148 1.16 16.20 3.02
C GLY A 148 0.67 15.10 3.97
N ARG A 149 -0.35 14.32 3.56
CA ARG A 149 -0.85 13.14 4.26
C ARG A 149 -0.71 11.90 3.38
N GLN A 150 -0.65 10.73 3.99
CA GLN A 150 -0.73 9.47 3.25
C GLN A 150 -2.20 9.05 3.16
N VAL A 151 -2.67 8.77 1.94
CA VAL A 151 -4.05 8.36 1.67
C VAL A 151 -4.09 7.14 0.77
N ALA A 152 -5.19 6.40 0.85
CA ALA A 152 -5.53 5.33 -0.09
C ALA A 152 -7.04 5.37 -0.38
N PHE A 153 -7.45 4.93 -1.57
CA PHE A 153 -8.86 4.69 -1.84
C PHE A 153 -9.34 3.44 -1.14
N LEU A 154 -10.62 3.43 -0.77
CA LEU A 154 -11.30 2.21 -0.36
C LEU A 154 -11.28 1.24 -1.53
N THR A 155 -10.54 0.15 -1.39
CA THR A 155 -10.23 -0.75 -2.50
C THR A 155 -10.20 -2.20 -2.02
N LEU A 156 -10.76 -3.07 -2.85
CA LEU A 156 -10.65 -4.52 -2.74
C LEU A 156 -9.83 -5.05 -3.92
N PHE A 157 -8.82 -5.85 -3.61
CA PHE A 157 -8.01 -6.60 -4.56
C PHE A 157 -8.16 -8.10 -4.30
#